data_AF-A0A6I2UJC3-F1
#
_entry.id   AF-A0A6I2UJC3-F1
#
_cell.length_a   1.000
_cell.length_b   1.000
_cell.length_c   1.000
_cell.angle_alpha   90.00
_cell.angle_beta   90.00
_cell.angle_gamma   90.00
#
_symmetry.space_group_name_H-M   'P 1'
#
loop_
_entity.id
_entity.type
_entity.pdbx_description
1 polymer ?
#
loop_
_entity_poly.entity_id
_entity_poly.type
_entity_poly.pdbx_seq_one_letter_code
_entity_poly.pdbx_strand_id
1 'polypeptide(L)'
;MGEDYKISIFAPMAGQVVDLGKVPDPVYAERMMGDGVAIIPEDGTMFSPVSGYINVIAEDKHAFGFTSDDGLEVLVHFGVDIKLEPDCCTVHKGVNSRVQAGDMIAEFDLEKVKAKGINPITPVIICGGLDGKVIRPATGHAKAGAGAVMTIVDVEKEKAAEAALGNIPEADGEAMDVAPDESGEAADGAEQEKAAPRRESEAMEFLRDKTNWPRLAAGFVGLTAALVVIFVGLAMLIGH
;
A
#
# COMPACT_ATOMS: atom_id res chain seq x y z
N MET A 1 -11.67 -16.65 -10.41
CA MET A 1 -11.13 -15.64 -11.34
C MET A 1 -10.15 -14.81 -10.54
N GLY A 2 -8.85 -14.89 -10.86
CA GLY A 2 -7.80 -14.27 -10.06
C GLY A 2 -7.80 -12.75 -10.19
N GLU A 3 -7.30 -12.07 -9.17
CA GLU A 3 -7.05 -10.62 -9.18
C GLU A 3 -5.80 -10.29 -10.03
N ASP A 4 -5.74 -10.75 -11.29
CA ASP A 4 -4.60 -10.58 -12.23
C ASP A 4 -4.33 -9.12 -12.64
N TYR A 5 -5.02 -8.18 -12.00
CA TYR A 5 -4.86 -6.73 -12.14
C TYR A 5 -4.20 -6.10 -10.91
N LYS A 6 -3.91 -6.88 -9.86
CA LYS A 6 -3.25 -6.44 -8.63
C LYS A 6 -1.90 -7.13 -8.47
N ILE A 7 -0.87 -6.35 -8.18
CA ILE A 7 0.46 -6.84 -7.84
C ILE A 7 0.75 -6.38 -6.41
N SER A 8 1.11 -7.32 -5.54
CA SER A 8 1.45 -7.02 -4.14
C SER A 8 2.95 -6.81 -3.98
N ILE A 9 3.33 -5.73 -3.31
CA ILE A 9 4.71 -5.48 -2.90
C ILE A 9 4.81 -5.74 -1.40
N PHE A 10 5.61 -6.71 -1.01
CA PHE A 10 5.77 -7.12 0.37
C PHE A 10 6.81 -6.27 1.09
N ALA A 11 6.68 -6.17 2.41
CA ALA A 11 7.60 -5.45 3.27
C ALA A 11 8.98 -6.11 3.21
N PRO A 12 10.02 -5.39 2.72
CA PRO A 12 11.37 -5.93 2.76
C PRO A 12 11.91 -6.02 4.19
N MET A 13 11.37 -5.25 5.15
CA MET A 13 11.78 -5.29 6.56
C MET A 13 10.54 -5.18 7.45
N ALA A 14 10.62 -5.68 8.68
CA ALA A 14 9.57 -5.47 9.67
C ALA A 14 9.61 -4.03 10.20
N GLY A 15 8.45 -3.43 10.40
CA GLY A 15 8.35 -2.16 11.10
C GLY A 15 7.20 -1.26 10.66
N GLN A 16 7.32 0.01 10.99
CA GLN A 16 6.27 1.00 10.74
C GLN A 16 6.35 1.53 9.31
N VAL A 17 5.28 1.36 8.53
CA VAL A 17 5.14 1.97 7.20
C VAL A 17 4.80 3.44 7.36
N VAL A 18 5.53 4.29 6.66
CA VAL A 18 5.38 5.75 6.66
C VAL A 18 5.35 6.28 5.22
N ASP A 19 4.70 7.43 5.04
CA ASP A 19 4.69 8.13 3.76
C ASP A 19 6.11 8.52 3.33
N LEU A 20 6.38 8.46 2.03
CA LEU A 20 7.70 8.79 1.49
C LEU A 20 8.10 10.25 1.78
N GLY A 21 7.13 11.16 1.91
CA GLY A 21 7.34 12.55 2.31
C GLY A 21 7.85 12.74 3.75
N LYS A 22 7.85 11.69 4.58
CA LYS A 22 8.45 11.71 5.93
C LYS A 22 9.94 11.32 5.93
N VAL A 23 10.47 10.89 4.79
CA VAL A 23 11.88 10.57 4.65
C VAL A 23 12.69 11.87 4.65
N PRO A 24 13.74 11.99 5.48
CA PRO A 24 14.52 13.23 5.62
C PRO A 24 15.54 13.42 4.48
N ASP A 25 15.11 13.22 3.24
CA ASP A 25 15.91 13.41 2.03
C ASP A 25 14.98 13.83 0.89
N PRO A 26 15.23 14.97 0.23
CA PRO A 26 14.36 15.51 -0.81
C PRO A 26 14.22 14.58 -2.02
N VAL A 27 15.23 13.78 -2.35
CA VAL A 27 15.16 12.84 -3.49
C VAL A 27 14.00 11.85 -3.30
N TYR A 28 13.79 11.41 -2.06
CA TYR A 28 12.71 10.52 -1.69
C TYR A 28 11.42 11.29 -1.36
N ALA A 29 11.51 12.34 -0.55
CA ALA A 29 10.32 13.09 -0.11
C ALA A 29 9.56 13.74 -1.27
N GLU A 30 10.28 14.17 -2.31
CA GLU A 30 9.71 14.75 -3.53
C GLU A 30 9.46 13.72 -4.64
N ARG A 31 9.65 12.42 -4.37
CA ARG A 31 9.39 11.31 -5.30
C ARG A 31 10.18 11.42 -6.62
N MET A 32 11.40 11.97 -6.56
CA MET A 32 12.19 12.25 -7.77
C MET A 32 12.65 10.97 -8.50
N MET A 33 12.88 9.88 -7.77
CA MET A 33 13.28 8.58 -8.34
C MET A 33 12.09 7.65 -8.65
N GLY A 34 10.89 8.00 -8.19
CA GLY A 34 9.72 7.14 -8.23
C GLY A 34 8.83 7.35 -7.00
N ASP A 35 7.70 6.64 -6.99
CA ASP A 35 6.73 6.70 -5.89
C ASP A 35 6.72 5.40 -5.07
N GLY A 36 6.25 5.49 -3.83
CA GLY A 36 6.19 4.34 -2.94
C GLY A 36 6.01 4.73 -1.48
N VAL A 37 6.64 3.96 -0.59
CA VAL A 37 6.55 4.13 0.87
C VAL A 37 7.93 4.01 1.49
N ALA A 38 8.05 4.35 2.78
CA ALA A 38 9.24 4.03 3.56
C ALA A 38 8.86 3.21 4.80
N ILE A 39 9.82 2.47 5.33
CA ILE A 39 9.68 1.65 6.53
C ILE A 39 10.66 2.15 7.57
N ILE A 40 10.21 2.36 8.81
CA ILE A 40 11.11 2.51 9.97
C ILE A 40 11.35 1.10 10.50
N PRO A 41 12.53 0.51 10.27
CA PRO A 41 12.75 -0.91 10.55
C PRO A 41 12.91 -1.18 12.05
N GLU A 42 12.42 -2.33 12.47
CA GLU A 42 12.54 -2.83 13.84
C GLU A 42 13.73 -3.77 14.00
N ASP A 43 14.02 -4.56 12.97
CA ASP A 43 15.14 -5.49 12.91
C ASP A 43 15.99 -5.25 11.64
N GLY A 44 17.14 -5.91 11.61
CA GLY A 44 18.10 -5.77 10.53
C GLY A 44 17.87 -6.72 9.36
N THR A 45 16.81 -7.52 9.34
CA THR A 45 16.65 -8.55 8.32
C THR A 45 15.89 -8.00 7.13
N MET A 46 16.50 -8.13 5.95
CA MET A 46 15.91 -7.71 4.68
C MET A 46 15.49 -8.91 3.85
N PHE A 47 14.26 -8.86 3.36
CA PHE A 47 13.62 -9.84 2.50
C PHE A 47 13.29 -9.23 1.14
N SER A 48 13.09 -10.10 0.15
CA SER A 48 12.68 -9.65 -1.17
C SER A 48 11.23 -9.15 -1.14
N PRO A 49 10.95 -7.95 -1.67
CA PRO A 49 9.59 -7.43 -1.71
C PRO A 49 8.74 -8.05 -2.83
N VAL A 50 9.36 -8.74 -3.80
CA VAL A 50 8.73 -9.25 -5.02
C VAL A 50 9.34 -10.59 -5.44
N SER A 51 8.63 -11.36 -6.24
CA SER A 51 9.22 -12.48 -6.99
C SER A 51 9.83 -11.95 -8.30
N GLY A 52 11.06 -12.35 -8.61
CA GLY A 52 11.81 -11.87 -9.76
C GLY A 52 13.32 -12.02 -9.62
N TYR A 53 14.07 -10.99 -9.98
CA TYR A 53 15.54 -10.99 -9.96
C TYR A 53 16.11 -9.78 -9.21
N ILE A 54 17.24 -9.99 -8.52
CA ILE A 54 18.05 -8.88 -7.99
C ILE A 54 18.96 -8.39 -9.13
N ASN A 55 18.73 -7.18 -9.62
CA ASN A 55 19.47 -6.66 -10.77
C ASN A 55 20.59 -5.69 -10.36
N VAL A 56 20.46 -5.08 -9.19
CA VAL A 56 21.45 -4.12 -8.67
C VAL A 56 21.65 -4.36 -7.18
N ILE A 57 22.91 -4.34 -6.75
CA ILE A 57 23.30 -4.18 -5.34
C ILE A 57 24.35 -3.09 -5.33
N ALA A 58 24.15 -2.03 -4.54
CA ALA A 58 25.13 -0.95 -4.41
C ALA A 58 26.47 -1.49 -3.86
N GLU A 59 27.59 -0.85 -4.21
CA GLU A 59 28.93 -1.31 -3.82
C GLU A 59 29.11 -1.42 -2.30
N ASP A 60 28.50 -0.51 -1.56
CA ASP A 60 28.45 -0.46 -0.10
C ASP A 60 27.22 -1.19 0.49
N LYS A 61 26.47 -1.92 -0.33
CA LYS A 61 25.45 -2.91 0.04
C LYS A 61 24.27 -2.36 0.85
N HIS A 62 23.94 -1.07 0.73
CA HIS A 62 22.75 -0.50 1.37
C HIS A 62 21.53 -0.46 0.44
N ALA A 63 21.70 -0.52 -0.88
CA ALA A 63 20.60 -0.45 -1.83
C ALA A 63 20.51 -1.69 -2.72
N PHE A 64 19.28 -2.15 -2.94
CA PHE A 64 18.95 -3.37 -3.68
C PHE A 64 17.86 -3.06 -4.69
N GLY A 65 18.18 -3.25 -5.98
CA GLY A 65 17.25 -3.10 -7.09
C GLY A 65 16.74 -4.47 -7.55
N PHE A 66 15.43 -4.58 -7.69
CA PHE A 66 14.72 -5.78 -8.11
C PHE A 66 13.95 -5.50 -9.40
N THR A 67 13.89 -6.49 -10.28
CA THR A 67 12.89 -6.52 -11.36
C THR A 67 11.95 -7.68 -11.08
N SER A 68 10.66 -7.37 -10.92
CA SER A 68 9.64 -8.39 -10.66
C SER A 68 9.30 -9.19 -11.92
N ASP A 69 8.75 -10.39 -11.75
CA ASP A 69 8.21 -11.19 -12.85
C ASP A 69 7.06 -10.46 -13.59
N ASP A 70 6.40 -9.49 -12.93
CA ASP A 70 5.38 -8.61 -13.50
C ASP A 70 5.96 -7.38 -14.24
N GLY A 71 7.29 -7.23 -14.29
CA GLY A 71 7.98 -6.14 -15.00
C GLY A 71 8.09 -4.83 -14.20
N LEU A 72 7.88 -4.85 -12.88
CA LEU A 72 8.11 -3.68 -12.03
C LEU A 72 9.58 -3.57 -11.65
N GLU A 73 10.11 -2.35 -11.65
CA GLU A 73 11.43 -2.05 -11.10
C GLU A 73 11.26 -1.51 -9.67
N VAL A 74 11.74 -2.27 -8.69
CA VAL A 74 11.60 -1.95 -7.26
C VAL A 74 12.96 -1.67 -6.66
N LEU A 75 13.10 -0.55 -5.96
CA LEU A 75 14.30 -0.18 -5.22
C LEU A 75 14.02 -0.24 -3.72
N VAL A 76 14.85 -0.97 -2.99
CA VAL A 76 14.90 -0.95 -1.52
C VAL A 76 16.20 -0.31 -1.11
N HIS A 77 16.14 0.83 -0.42
CA HIS A 77 17.31 1.58 0.01
C HIS A 77 17.35 1.61 1.55
N PHE A 78 18.26 0.88 2.17
CA PHE A 78 18.38 0.83 3.63
C PHE A 78 19.07 2.08 4.18
N GLY A 79 18.38 2.80 5.05
CA GLY A 79 18.85 4.07 5.61
C GLY A 79 18.85 5.22 4.59
N VAL A 80 19.14 6.44 5.06
CA VAL A 80 19.20 7.65 4.23
C VAL A 80 20.53 8.36 4.43
N ASP A 81 21.10 8.90 3.35
CA ASP A 81 22.34 9.69 3.33
C ASP A 81 23.54 8.96 3.95
N ILE A 82 23.77 7.72 3.50
CA ILE A 82 24.84 6.88 4.03
C ILE A 82 25.85 6.43 2.99
N LYS A 83 27.10 6.34 3.45
CA LYS A 83 28.06 5.33 3.01
C LYS A 83 28.10 4.28 4.10
N LEU A 84 27.41 3.16 3.89
CA LEU A 84 27.47 2.06 4.85
C LEU A 84 28.88 1.45 4.79
N GLU A 85 29.50 1.21 5.95
CA GLU A 85 30.75 0.44 5.93
C GLU A 85 30.43 -1.02 5.55
N PRO A 86 31.29 -1.69 4.76
CA PRO A 86 31.05 -3.05 4.29
C PRO A 86 30.75 -4.07 5.40
N ASP A 87 31.20 -3.80 6.63
CA ASP A 87 31.08 -4.67 7.79
C ASP A 87 29.71 -4.56 8.51
N CYS A 88 28.84 -3.64 8.06
CA CYS A 88 27.51 -3.45 8.63
C CYS A 88 26.41 -4.25 7.90
N CYS A 89 26.74 -4.91 6.79
CA CYS A 89 25.79 -5.66 5.96
C CYS A 89 26.35 -7.01 5.51
N THR A 90 25.59 -8.08 5.77
CA THR A 90 25.81 -9.41 5.21
C THR A 90 24.80 -9.66 4.09
N VAL A 91 25.28 -9.94 2.88
CA VAL A 91 24.41 -10.24 1.73
C VAL A 91 24.37 -11.75 1.51
N HIS A 92 23.16 -12.31 1.45
CA HIS A 92 22.92 -13.75 1.24
C HIS A 92 22.61 -14.09 -0.23
N LYS A 93 22.02 -13.16 -0.97
CA LYS A 93 21.72 -13.31 -2.40
C LYS A 93 22.32 -12.17 -3.21
N GLY A 94 23.15 -12.52 -4.20
CA GLY A 94 23.86 -11.56 -5.03
C GLY A 94 23.08 -11.10 -6.26
N VAL A 95 23.69 -10.18 -7.03
CA VAL A 95 23.17 -9.74 -8.34
C VAL A 95 22.93 -10.92 -9.27
N ASN A 96 21.90 -10.83 -10.11
CA ASN A 96 21.36 -11.85 -11.01
C ASN A 96 20.74 -13.07 -10.32
N SER A 97 20.60 -13.06 -8.99
CA SER A 97 19.91 -14.14 -8.28
C SER A 97 18.40 -14.04 -8.50
N ARG A 98 17.77 -15.17 -8.82
CA ARG A 98 16.31 -15.28 -8.79
C ARG A 98 15.82 -15.39 -7.34
N VAL A 99 14.75 -14.68 -7.02
CA VAL A 99 14.17 -14.58 -5.69
C VAL A 99 12.66 -14.70 -5.75
N GLN A 100 12.07 -15.22 -4.68
CA GLN A 100 10.64 -15.15 -4.42
C GLN A 100 10.38 -14.07 -3.37
N ALA A 101 9.19 -13.48 -3.41
CA ALA A 101 8.75 -12.57 -2.36
C ALA A 101 8.87 -13.25 -0.98
N GLY A 102 9.46 -12.56 -0.02
CA GLY A 102 9.74 -13.09 1.32
C GLY A 102 11.02 -13.92 1.44
N ASP A 103 11.82 -14.08 0.38
CA ASP A 103 13.17 -14.65 0.50
C ASP A 103 14.12 -13.72 1.24
N MET A 104 14.93 -14.25 2.16
CA MET A 104 15.95 -13.46 2.86
C MET A 104 17.09 -13.07 1.91
N ILE A 105 17.43 -11.78 1.88
CA ILE A 105 18.38 -11.18 0.94
C ILE A 105 19.63 -10.67 1.66
N ALA A 106 19.46 -9.97 2.77
CA ALA A 106 20.55 -9.34 3.51
C ALA A 106 20.21 -9.19 5.00
N GLU A 107 21.25 -9.01 5.81
CA GLU A 107 21.17 -8.69 7.24
C GLU A 107 22.02 -7.44 7.53
N PHE A 108 21.47 -6.53 8.33
CA PHE A 108 22.08 -5.26 8.72
C PHE A 108 22.26 -5.18 10.24
N ASP A 109 23.37 -4.60 10.67
CA ASP A 109 23.59 -4.30 12.08
C ASP A 109 22.95 -2.95 12.46
N LEU A 110 21.66 -2.99 12.81
CA LEU A 110 20.89 -1.80 13.20
C LEU A 110 21.51 -1.06 14.40
N GLU A 111 22.12 -1.78 15.34
CA GLU A 111 22.72 -1.15 16.51
C GLU A 111 23.92 -0.29 16.11
N LYS A 112 24.81 -0.82 15.26
CA LYS A 112 25.92 -0.04 14.70
C LYS A 112 25.44 1.15 13.87
N VAL A 113 24.39 0.97 13.07
CA VAL A 113 23.81 2.04 12.25
C VAL A 113 23.28 3.17 13.14
N LYS A 114 22.48 2.85 14.17
CA LYS A 114 21.96 3.83 15.12
C LYS A 114 23.08 4.50 15.94
N ALA A 115 24.10 3.74 16.35
CA ALA A 115 25.26 4.28 17.08
C ALA A 115 26.06 5.30 16.26
N LYS A 116 26.04 5.19 14.93
CA LYS A 116 26.65 6.16 14.00
C LYS A 116 25.77 7.38 13.71
N GLY A 117 24.57 7.47 14.32
CA GLY A 117 23.63 8.58 14.11
C GLY A 117 22.91 8.52 12.76
N ILE A 118 22.95 7.37 12.08
CA ILE A 118 22.29 7.17 10.80
C ILE A 118 20.80 6.93 11.04
N ASN A 119 19.95 7.55 10.22
CA ASN A 119 18.53 7.25 10.19
C ASN A 119 18.30 5.93 9.41
N PRO A 120 17.81 4.87 10.05
CA PRO A 120 17.61 3.58 9.40
C PRO A 120 16.33 3.51 8.58
N ILE A 121 15.58 4.61 8.42
CA ILE A 121 14.39 4.65 7.56
C ILE A 121 14.74 4.15 6.16
N THR A 122 13.96 3.19 5.67
CA THR A 122 14.24 2.43 4.45
C THR A 122 13.18 2.73 3.40
N PRO A 123 13.46 3.59 2.41
CA PRO A 123 12.61 3.75 1.24
C PRO A 123 12.40 2.44 0.45
N VAL A 124 11.16 2.22 0.01
CA VAL A 124 10.73 1.15 -0.90
C VAL A 124 9.97 1.80 -2.05
N ILE A 125 10.61 1.86 -3.21
CA ILE A 125 10.22 2.73 -4.32
C ILE A 125 9.98 1.89 -5.56
N ILE A 126 8.96 2.25 -6.33
CA ILE A 126 8.77 1.74 -7.69
C ILE A 126 9.38 2.75 -8.67
N CYS A 127 10.48 2.36 -9.29
CA CYS A 127 11.26 3.22 -10.19
C CYS A 127 10.79 3.12 -11.65
N GLY A 128 10.05 2.06 -12.00
CA GLY A 128 9.64 1.78 -13.37
C GLY A 128 8.56 0.69 -13.45
N GLY A 129 7.94 0.55 -14.63
CA GLY A 129 6.90 -0.46 -14.90
C GLY A 129 5.48 -0.08 -14.46
N LEU A 130 5.23 1.21 -14.17
CA LEU A 130 3.92 1.72 -13.72
C LEU A 130 2.97 2.14 -14.86
N ASP A 131 3.29 1.87 -16.12
CA ASP A 131 2.44 2.28 -17.24
C ASP A 131 1.01 1.71 -17.11
N GLY A 132 0.02 2.60 -17.01
CA GLY A 132 -1.38 2.24 -16.80
C GLY A 132 -1.71 1.71 -15.39
N LYS A 133 -0.78 1.82 -14.43
CA LYS A 133 -0.91 1.31 -13.07
C LYS A 133 -0.87 2.41 -12.03
N VAL A 134 -1.53 2.18 -10.90
CA VAL A 134 -1.55 3.09 -9.75
C VAL A 134 -1.04 2.39 -8.50
N ILE A 135 -0.29 3.12 -7.67
CA ILE A 135 0.17 2.63 -6.37
C ILE A 135 -0.91 2.91 -5.32
N ARG A 136 -1.30 1.88 -4.57
CA ARG A 136 -2.13 1.99 -3.37
C ARG A 136 -1.26 1.63 -2.16
N PRO A 137 -0.76 2.60 -1.39
CA PRO A 137 0.07 2.32 -0.23
C PRO A 137 -0.75 1.72 0.91
N ALA A 138 -0.16 0.78 1.63
CA ALA A 138 -0.69 0.32 2.90
C ALA A 138 -0.25 1.26 4.03
N THR A 139 -0.97 1.22 5.15
CA THR A 139 -0.66 2.01 6.34
C THR A 139 -0.55 1.12 7.56
N GLY A 140 0.26 1.53 8.53
CA GLY A 140 0.38 0.83 9.81
C GLY A 140 1.67 0.01 9.89
N HIS A 141 1.61 -1.06 10.66
CA HIS A 141 2.76 -1.92 10.93
C HIS A 141 2.82 -3.08 9.94
N ALA A 142 3.99 -3.31 9.36
CA ALA A 142 4.21 -4.37 8.40
C ALA A 142 5.13 -5.45 8.97
N LYS A 143 4.74 -6.71 8.76
CA LYS A 143 5.56 -7.88 9.06
C LYS A 143 6.52 -8.14 7.91
N ALA A 144 7.80 -8.33 8.23
CA ALA A 144 8.83 -8.67 7.25
C ALA A 144 8.42 -9.86 6.36
N GLY A 145 8.59 -9.73 5.05
CA GLY A 145 8.38 -10.79 4.06
C GLY A 145 6.92 -11.26 3.88
N ALA A 146 5.95 -10.72 4.62
CA ALA A 146 4.56 -11.20 4.58
C ALA A 146 3.50 -10.08 4.59
N GLY A 147 3.81 -8.90 5.14
CA GLY A 147 2.91 -7.75 5.08
C GLY A 147 3.05 -7.02 3.75
N ALA A 148 1.98 -6.91 2.97
CA ALA A 148 1.98 -6.04 1.79
C ALA A 148 2.07 -4.57 2.22
N VAL A 149 3.05 -3.84 1.69
CA VAL A 149 3.27 -2.42 1.96
C VAL A 149 2.69 -1.53 0.86
N MET A 150 2.49 -2.09 -0.33
CA MET A 150 1.84 -1.44 -1.46
C MET A 150 1.11 -2.48 -2.31
N THR A 151 0.03 -2.04 -2.96
CA THR A 151 -0.63 -2.78 -4.03
C THR A 151 -0.59 -1.95 -5.30
N ILE A 152 -0.03 -2.49 -6.36
CA ILE A 152 -0.01 -1.88 -7.69
C ILE A 152 -1.23 -2.39 -8.45
N VAL A 153 -2.03 -1.49 -8.98
CA VAL A 153 -3.32 -1.82 -9.61
C VAL A 153 -3.33 -1.35 -11.04
N ASP A 154 -3.57 -2.26 -11.98
CA ASP A 154 -3.80 -1.95 -13.39
C ASP A 154 -5.22 -1.41 -13.57
N VAL A 155 -5.32 -0.10 -13.86
CA VAL A 155 -6.60 0.63 -13.80
C VAL A 155 -7.56 0.18 -14.90
N GLU A 156 -7.05 -0.17 -16.08
CA GLU A 156 -7.89 -0.62 -17.19
C GLU A 156 -8.44 -2.02 -16.92
N LYS A 157 -7.59 -2.92 -16.42
CA LYS A 157 -8.02 -4.28 -16.06
C LYS A 157 -8.95 -4.29 -14.85
N GLU A 158 -8.75 -3.42 -13.86
CA GLU A 158 -9.66 -3.26 -12.72
C GLU A 158 -11.07 -2.87 -13.21
N LYS A 159 -11.17 -1.84 -14.05
CA LYS A 159 -12.45 -1.42 -14.64
C LYS A 159 -13.12 -2.52 -15.46
N ALA A 160 -12.34 -3.26 -16.25
CA ALA A 160 -12.86 -4.38 -17.04
C ALA A 160 -13.40 -5.52 -16.14
N ALA A 161 -12.69 -5.82 -15.04
CA ALA A 161 -13.12 -6.81 -14.07
C ALA A 161 -14.41 -6.37 -13.32
N GLU A 162 -14.49 -5.11 -12.91
CA GLU A 162 -15.70 -4.55 -12.27
C GLU A 162 -16.90 -4.56 -13.22
N ALA A 163 -16.72 -4.21 -14.50
CA ALA A 163 -17.78 -4.27 -15.51
C ALA A 163 -18.27 -5.69 -15.77
N ALA A 164 -17.38 -6.69 -15.74
CA ALA A 164 -17.75 -8.10 -15.88
C ALA A 164 -18.58 -8.62 -14.67
N LEU A 165 -18.30 -8.12 -13.46
CA LEU A 165 -19.05 -8.43 -12.24
C LEU A 165 -20.41 -7.69 -12.17
N GLY A 166 -20.49 -6.47 -12.72
CA GLY A 166 -21.73 -5.69 -12.79
C GLY A 166 -22.76 -6.20 -13.82
N ASN A 167 -22.35 -7.12 -14.71
CA ASN A 167 -23.18 -7.68 -15.78
C ASN A 167 -23.85 -9.03 -15.43
N ILE A 168 -23.98 -9.36 -14.14
CA ILE A 168 -24.81 -10.51 -13.73
C ILE A 168 -26.27 -10.14 -14.05
N PRO A 169 -26.96 -10.84 -14.98
CA PRO A 169 -28.39 -10.66 -15.13
C PRO A 169 -29.04 -11.01 -13.79
N GLU A 170 -29.90 -10.14 -13.26
CA GLU A 170 -30.81 -10.53 -12.20
C GLU A 170 -31.51 -11.80 -12.68
N ALA A 171 -31.21 -12.94 -12.05
CA ALA A 171 -31.93 -14.17 -12.28
C ALA A 171 -33.38 -13.91 -11.86
N ASP A 172 -34.18 -13.67 -12.88
CA ASP A 172 -35.63 -13.72 -12.91
C ASP A 172 -36.11 -14.91 -12.08
N GLY A 173 -36.76 -14.57 -10.97
CA GLY A 173 -37.35 -15.53 -10.06
C GLY A 173 -38.41 -16.35 -10.78
N GLU A 174 -38.12 -17.61 -11.05
CA GLU A 174 -39.15 -18.62 -11.24
C GLU A 174 -39.64 -19.05 -9.85
N ALA A 175 -40.75 -18.44 -9.44
CA ALA A 175 -41.60 -18.97 -8.39
C ALA A 175 -42.09 -20.36 -8.83
N MET A 176 -41.70 -21.39 -8.08
CA MET A 176 -42.26 -22.71 -8.20
C MET A 176 -43.16 -22.94 -6.99
N ASP A 177 -44.47 -22.99 -7.26
CA ASP A 177 -45.56 -23.22 -6.31
C ASP A 177 -45.33 -24.50 -5.48
N VAL A 178 -45.42 -24.38 -4.16
CA VAL A 178 -45.64 -25.51 -3.26
C VAL A 178 -46.71 -25.13 -2.25
N ALA A 179 -47.87 -25.77 -2.37
CA ALA A 179 -49.00 -25.67 -1.44
C ALA A 179 -48.72 -26.46 -0.13
N PRO A 180 -49.45 -26.18 0.97
CA PRO A 180 -49.09 -26.61 2.31
C PRO A 180 -49.74 -27.94 2.71
N ASP A 181 -49.05 -28.74 3.53
CA ASP A 181 -49.70 -29.67 4.48
C ASP A 181 -48.78 -29.97 5.68
N GLU A 182 -49.42 -30.23 6.80
CA GLU A 182 -48.99 -30.07 8.18
C GLU A 182 -48.28 -31.28 8.81
N SER A 183 -47.73 -31.01 10.01
CA SER A 183 -47.56 -31.87 11.19
C SER A 183 -46.25 -32.65 11.37
N GLY A 184 -45.63 -32.41 12.54
CA GLY A 184 -44.50 -33.18 13.07
C GLY A 184 -43.72 -32.45 14.18
N GLU A 185 -44.09 -32.71 15.44
CA GLU A 185 -43.54 -32.14 16.67
C GLU A 185 -42.07 -32.48 17.02
N ALA A 186 -41.42 -31.49 17.65
CA ALA A 186 -40.53 -31.48 18.83
C ALA A 186 -39.21 -32.30 18.92
N ALA A 187 -38.10 -31.58 19.14
CA ALA A 187 -37.12 -31.71 20.26
C ALA A 187 -35.97 -30.69 20.02
N ASP A 188 -35.88 -29.59 20.77
CA ASP A 188 -35.17 -29.35 22.03
C ASP A 188 -33.64 -29.11 21.92
N GLY A 189 -33.20 -28.02 22.55
CA GLY A 189 -31.83 -27.84 23.07
C GLY A 189 -30.79 -27.11 22.22
N ALA A 190 -30.68 -25.77 22.38
CA ALA A 190 -29.46 -25.07 22.85
C ALA A 190 -29.45 -23.55 22.51
N GLU A 191 -29.65 -22.72 23.55
CA GLU A 191 -29.10 -21.36 23.71
C GLU A 191 -27.56 -21.36 23.53
N GLN A 192 -26.80 -20.35 23.13
CA GLN A 192 -26.80 -18.86 23.15
C GLN A 192 -25.71 -18.45 22.11
N GLU A 193 -25.71 -17.30 21.44
CA GLU A 193 -25.37 -15.99 22.00
C GLU A 193 -25.65 -14.91 20.92
N LYS A 194 -26.44 -13.88 21.29
CA LYS A 194 -26.80 -12.75 20.43
C LYS A 194 -25.63 -11.78 20.30
N ALA A 195 -25.12 -11.58 19.07
CA ALA A 195 -24.28 -10.43 18.75
C ALA A 195 -25.16 -9.17 18.62
N ALA A 196 -24.90 -8.18 19.48
CA ALA A 196 -25.53 -6.86 19.44
C ALA A 196 -25.13 -6.07 18.16
N PRO A 197 -26.02 -5.26 17.56
CA PRO A 197 -25.70 -4.49 16.37
C PRO A 197 -24.68 -3.38 16.70
N ARG A 198 -23.55 -3.36 15.98
CA ARG A 198 -22.56 -2.28 16.04
C ARG A 198 -23.25 -0.99 15.59
N ARG A 199 -23.26 0.03 16.46
CA ARG A 199 -23.58 1.42 16.09
C ARG A 199 -22.64 1.84 14.96
N GLU A 200 -23.16 1.92 13.74
CA GLU A 200 -22.51 2.62 12.64
C GLU A 200 -22.33 4.08 13.07
N SER A 201 -21.15 4.65 12.81
CA SER A 201 -20.88 6.04 13.15
C SER A 201 -21.73 6.96 12.29
N GLU A 202 -22.30 8.00 12.90
CA GLU A 202 -23.17 9.00 12.23
C GLU A 202 -22.53 9.60 10.96
N ALA A 203 -21.20 9.57 10.88
CA ALA A 203 -20.42 9.96 9.71
C ALA A 203 -20.62 9.02 8.51
N MET A 204 -20.71 7.71 8.71
CA MET A 204 -20.97 6.76 7.62
C MET A 204 -22.41 6.86 7.11
N GLU A 205 -23.37 7.10 8.01
CA GLU A 205 -24.77 7.30 7.62
C GLU A 205 -24.95 8.60 6.83
N PHE A 206 -24.28 9.69 7.26
CA PHE A 206 -24.25 10.97 6.56
C PHE A 206 -23.66 10.90 5.15
N LEU A 207 -22.60 10.10 4.96
CA LEU A 207 -21.93 9.92 3.67
C LEU A 207 -22.73 9.04 2.69
N ARG A 208 -23.58 8.14 3.20
CA ARG A 208 -24.40 7.25 2.36
C ARG A 208 -25.65 7.94 1.81
N ASP A 209 -26.11 9.01 2.47
CA ASP A 209 -27.22 9.80 2.00
C ASP A 209 -26.80 10.68 0.79
N LYS A 210 -27.22 10.24 -0.41
CA LYS A 210 -26.97 10.92 -1.69
C LYS A 210 -27.48 12.36 -1.73
N THR A 211 -28.37 12.75 -0.83
CA THR A 211 -28.91 14.11 -0.71
C THR A 211 -27.92 15.10 -0.08
N ASN A 212 -26.86 14.61 0.58
CA ASN A 212 -25.81 15.44 1.19
C ASN A 212 -24.67 15.82 0.24
N TRP A 213 -24.54 15.12 -0.90
CA TRP A 213 -23.51 15.36 -1.90
C TRP A 213 -23.46 16.80 -2.45
N PRO A 214 -24.61 17.46 -2.73
CA PRO A 214 -24.60 18.85 -3.20
C PRO A 214 -24.10 19.84 -2.13
N ARG A 215 -24.33 19.57 -0.84
CA ARG A 215 -23.91 20.44 0.28
C ARG A 215 -22.40 20.32 0.51
N LEU A 216 -21.84 19.12 0.37
CA LEU A 216 -20.40 18.88 0.44
C LEU A 216 -19.66 19.47 -0.77
N ALA A 217 -20.23 19.31 -1.97
CA ALA A 217 -19.69 19.92 -3.19
C ALA A 217 -19.68 21.46 -3.10
N ALA A 218 -20.75 22.07 -2.57
CA ALA A 218 -20.82 23.52 -2.36
C ALA A 218 -19.77 24.00 -1.34
N GLY A 219 -19.52 23.24 -0.27
CA GLY A 219 -18.46 23.54 0.70
C GLY A 219 -17.05 23.48 0.11
N PHE A 220 -16.78 22.49 -0.77
CA PHE A 220 -15.50 22.36 -1.46
C PHE A 220 -15.23 23.50 -2.44
N VAL A 221 -16.25 23.94 -3.18
CA VAL A 221 -16.16 25.09 -4.10
C VAL A 221 -15.96 26.40 -3.35
N GLY A 222 -16.60 26.56 -2.18
CA GLY A 222 -16.39 27.72 -1.33
C GLY A 222 -14.95 27.80 -0.77
N LEU A 223 -14.38 26.66 -0.38
CA LEU A 223 -13.03 26.59 0.16
C LEU A 223 -11.96 26.87 -0.91
N THR A 224 -12.13 26.37 -2.13
CA THR A 224 -11.22 26.65 -3.24
C THR A 224 -11.26 28.11 -3.68
N ALA A 225 -12.45 28.72 -3.72
CA ALA A 225 -12.58 30.15 -4.02
C ALA A 225 -11.90 31.04 -2.96
N ALA A 226 -12.01 30.70 -1.67
CA ALA A 226 -11.34 31.43 -0.60
C ALA A 226 -9.81 31.34 -0.70
N LEU A 227 -9.26 30.15 -1.02
CA LEU A 227 -7.82 29.97 -1.22
C LEU A 227 -7.28 30.77 -2.40
N VAL A 228 -8.03 30.84 -3.52
CA VAL A 228 -7.63 31.64 -4.70
C VAL A 228 -7.60 33.13 -4.37
N VAL A 229 -8.57 33.65 -3.60
CA VAL A 229 -8.58 35.07 -3.17
C VAL A 229 -7.39 35.37 -2.25
N ILE A 230 -7.05 34.45 -1.34
CA ILE A 230 -5.87 34.59 -0.46
C ILE A 230 -4.58 34.62 -1.29
N PHE A 231 -4.43 33.70 -2.26
CA PHE A 231 -3.24 33.63 -3.11
C PHE A 231 -3.08 34.85 -4.02
N VAL A 232 -4.17 35.34 -4.63
CA VAL A 232 -4.14 36.55 -5.47
C VAL A 232 -3.88 37.80 -4.62
N GLY A 233 -4.44 37.88 -3.41
CA GLY A 233 -4.18 38.97 -2.47
C GLY A 233 -2.72 39.03 -1.99
N LEU A 234 -2.11 37.89 -1.67
CA LEU A 234 -0.70 37.78 -1.31
C LEU A 234 0.23 38.14 -2.49
N ALA A 235 -0.10 37.71 -3.70
CA ALA A 235 0.67 38.05 -4.89
C ALA A 235 0.67 39.55 -5.20
N MET A 236 -0.45 40.26 -4.95
CA MET A 236 -0.51 41.72 -5.12
C MET A 236 0.24 42.51 -4.04
N LEU A 237 0.44 41.93 -2.85
CA LEU A 237 1.18 42.57 -1.73
C LEU A 237 2.70 42.45 -1.87
N ILE A 238 3.19 41.47 -2.63
CA ILE A 238 4.63 41.21 -2.85
C ILE A 238 5.14 41.94 -4.11
N GLY A 239 4.24 42.43 -4.96
CA GLY A 239 4.54 43.10 -6.23
C GLY A 239 4.58 44.63 -6.21
N HIS A 240 4.74 45.27 -5.04
CA HIS A 240 4.89 46.73 -4.92
C HIS A 240 6.16 47.12 -4.15
#